data_AF-A0A831M7S4-F1
#
_entry.id   AF-A0A831M7S4-F1
#
_cell.length_a   1.000
_cell.length_b   1.000
_cell.length_c   1.000
_cell.angle_alpha   90.00
_cell.angle_beta   90.00
_cell.angle_gamma   90.00
#
_symmetry.space_group_name_H-M   'P 1'
#
loop_
_entity.id
_entity.type
_entity.pdbx_description
1 polymer ?
#
loop_
_entity_poly.entity_id
_entity_poly.type
_entity_poly.pdbx_seq_one_letter_code
_entity_poly.pdbx_strand_id
1 'polypeptide(L)'
;TQEIANSIAVIADLADANTRHAHHAVSIVEKMDNTVVLQLKAFENFQIPAKAIRLAKSDHVMWKKRLTELMLGRIRMEAKEVTDHHGCRFGRWYYDEGARLYGDQPAFVAIEDPHRRVHEAARRIVELVGAGNRAEAQSLLEQLDGPTGQVLDALDELRRVADEPAPLTGRLATGTELGALPALSSA
;
A
#
# COMPACT_ATOMS: atom_id res chain seq x y z
N THR A 1 18.08 34.57 43.64
CA THR A 1 16.84 33.78 43.87
C THR A 1 15.69 34.20 42.96
N GLN A 2 15.54 35.48 42.58
CA GLN A 2 14.53 35.92 41.59
C GLN A 2 14.83 35.55 40.13
N GLU A 3 16.09 35.68 39.67
CA GLU A 3 16.46 35.31 38.29
C GLU A 3 16.20 33.83 37.99
N ILE A 4 16.54 32.94 38.92
CA ILE A 4 16.32 31.49 38.76
C ILE A 4 14.82 31.19 38.62
N ALA A 5 13.96 31.84 39.41
CA ALA A 5 12.51 31.67 39.30
C ALA A 5 11.96 32.16 37.95
N ASN A 6 12.47 33.29 37.44
CA ASN A 6 12.10 33.79 36.11
C ASN A 6 12.58 32.85 35.00
N SER A 7 13.80 32.32 35.08
CA SER A 7 14.31 31.35 34.10
C SER A 7 13.52 30.04 34.11
N ILE A 8 13.11 29.54 35.28
CA ILE A 8 12.27 28.34 35.40
C ILE A 8 10.90 28.57 34.74
N ALA A 9 10.28 29.74 34.95
CA ALA A 9 9.01 30.09 34.31
C ALA A 9 9.12 30.14 32.78
N VAL A 10 10.18 30.77 32.26
CA VAL A 10 10.45 30.83 30.81
C VAL A 10 10.66 29.43 30.23
N ILE A 11 11.41 28.55 30.91
CA ILE A 11 11.62 27.17 30.45
C ILE A 11 10.30 26.40 30.45
N ALA A 12 9.45 26.57 31.45
CA ALA A 12 8.14 25.93 31.51
C ALA A 12 7.23 26.39 30.36
N ASP A 13 7.20 27.69 30.06
CA ASP A 13 6.45 28.26 28.95
C ASP A 13 6.95 27.75 27.59
N LEU A 14 8.28 27.66 27.42
CA LEU A 14 8.90 27.08 26.23
C LEU A 14 8.57 25.59 26.09
N ALA A 15 8.57 24.83 27.19
CA ALA A 15 8.22 23.41 27.18
C ALA A 15 6.73 23.21 26.81
N ASP A 16 5.84 24.06 27.32
CA ASP A 16 4.42 24.03 26.96
C ASP A 16 4.22 24.39 25.48
N ALA A 17 4.88 25.45 25.00
CA ALA A 17 4.86 25.85 23.60
C ALA A 17 5.39 24.72 22.69
N ASN A 18 6.49 24.06 23.07
CA ASN A 18 7.05 22.94 22.32
C ASN A 18 6.08 21.74 22.28
N THR A 19 5.41 21.45 23.39
CA THR A 19 4.38 20.40 23.46
C THR A 19 3.20 20.71 22.55
N ARG A 20 2.71 21.97 22.54
CA ARG A 20 1.66 22.43 21.61
C ARG A 20 2.08 22.32 20.15
N HIS A 21 3.31 22.68 19.81
CA HIS A 21 3.83 22.57 18.45
C HIS A 21 3.92 21.11 18.01
N ALA A 22 4.37 20.22 18.88
CA ALA A 22 4.40 18.78 18.62
C ALA A 22 2.98 18.24 18.36
N HIS A 23 1.98 18.60 19.18
CA HIS A 23 0.59 18.22 18.94
C HIS A 23 0.03 18.77 17.62
N HIS A 24 0.35 20.02 17.28
CA HIS A 24 -0.08 20.62 16.02
C HIS A 24 0.53 19.89 14.81
N ALA A 25 1.81 19.54 14.87
CA ALA A 25 2.48 18.76 13.82
C ALA A 25 1.82 17.38 13.64
N VAL A 26 1.49 16.69 14.74
CA VAL A 26 0.74 15.42 14.68
C VAL A 26 -0.61 15.61 13.98
N SER A 27 -1.35 16.67 14.30
CA SER A 27 -2.65 16.95 13.67
C SER A 27 -2.56 17.22 12.16
N ILE A 28 -1.45 17.81 11.70
CA ILE A 28 -1.21 18.02 10.27
C ILE A 28 -0.98 16.67 9.57
N VAL A 29 -0.16 15.79 10.18
CA VAL A 29 0.09 14.45 9.65
C VAL A 29 -1.22 13.65 9.55
N GLU A 30 -2.07 13.71 10.57
CA GLU A 30 -3.38 13.04 10.55
C GLU A 30 -4.29 13.54 9.41
N LYS A 31 -4.30 14.86 9.14
CA LYS A 31 -5.04 15.43 8.02
C LYS A 31 -4.46 14.99 6.67
N MET A 32 -3.14 14.87 6.57
CA MET A 32 -2.47 14.36 5.37
C MET A 32 -2.86 12.90 5.11
N ASP A 33 -2.89 12.05 6.13
CA ASP A 33 -3.33 10.65 6.00
C ASP A 33 -4.74 10.55 5.44
N ASN A 34 -5.67 11.36 5.97
CA ASN A 34 -7.05 11.41 5.47
C ASN A 34 -7.09 11.83 4.01
N THR A 35 -6.28 12.81 3.62
CA THR A 35 -6.20 13.28 2.23
C THR A 35 -5.67 12.18 1.31
N VAL A 36 -4.62 11.46 1.71
CA VAL A 36 -4.06 10.32 0.96
C VAL A 36 -5.10 9.21 0.80
N VAL A 37 -5.80 8.84 1.86
CA VAL A 37 -6.86 7.81 1.80
C VAL A 37 -7.98 8.22 0.84
N LEU A 38 -8.42 9.49 0.89
CA LEU A 38 -9.44 10.01 -0.02
C LEU A 38 -8.97 10.00 -1.49
N GLN A 39 -7.72 10.38 -1.73
CA GLN A 39 -7.11 10.31 -3.06
C GLN A 39 -7.05 8.86 -3.55
N LEU A 40 -6.54 7.91 -2.74
CA LEU A 40 -6.48 6.49 -3.11
C LEU A 40 -7.86 5.90 -3.45
N LYS A 41 -8.93 6.34 -2.76
CA LYS A 41 -10.31 5.99 -3.12
C LYS A 41 -10.74 6.62 -4.44
N ALA A 42 -10.41 7.88 -4.69
CA ALA A 42 -10.71 8.53 -5.97
C ALA A 42 -9.96 7.85 -7.14
N PHE A 43 -8.71 7.42 -6.92
CA PHE A 43 -7.91 6.67 -7.89
C PHE A 43 -8.55 5.35 -8.32
N GLU A 44 -9.39 4.74 -7.48
CA GLU A 44 -10.09 3.50 -7.78
C GLU A 44 -10.99 3.62 -9.03
N ASN A 45 -11.49 4.81 -9.33
CA ASN A 45 -12.38 5.05 -10.49
C ASN A 45 -11.63 5.29 -11.82
N PHE A 46 -10.30 5.46 -11.79
CA PHE A 46 -9.51 5.72 -12.99
C PHE A 46 -9.04 4.42 -13.65
N GLN A 47 -9.01 4.38 -14.98
CA GLN A 47 -8.46 3.26 -15.75
C GLN A 47 -6.95 3.48 -15.95
N ILE A 48 -6.15 2.82 -15.12
CA ILE A 48 -4.68 2.90 -15.15
C ILE A 48 -4.13 1.48 -15.29
N PRO A 49 -3.20 1.22 -16.22
CA PRO A 49 -2.52 -0.07 -16.31
C PRO A 49 -1.88 -0.46 -14.97
N ALA A 50 -2.02 -1.73 -14.58
CA ALA A 50 -1.48 -2.26 -13.32
C ALA A 50 -1.94 -1.49 -12.06
N LYS A 51 -3.11 -0.81 -12.09
CA LYS A 51 -3.62 -0.01 -10.95
C LYS A 51 -3.66 -0.81 -9.65
N ALA A 52 -4.18 -2.04 -9.68
CA ALA A 52 -4.29 -2.88 -8.49
C ALA A 52 -2.92 -3.18 -7.86
N ILE A 53 -1.90 -3.41 -8.70
CA ILE A 53 -0.50 -3.63 -8.26
C ILE A 53 0.03 -2.36 -7.58
N ARG A 54 -0.23 -1.17 -8.17
CA ARG A 54 0.20 0.12 -7.61
C ARG A 54 -0.50 0.43 -6.28
N LEU A 55 -1.81 0.22 -6.22
CA LEU A 55 -2.62 0.48 -5.03
C LEU A 55 -2.29 -0.49 -3.88
N ALA A 56 -1.97 -1.75 -4.17
CA ALA A 56 -1.61 -2.74 -3.15
C ALA A 56 -0.42 -2.31 -2.30
N LYS A 57 0.61 -1.69 -2.90
CA LYS A 57 1.76 -1.17 -2.16
C LYS A 57 1.37 -0.05 -1.20
N SER A 58 0.56 0.90 -1.65
CA SER A 58 0.03 1.97 -0.79
C SER A 58 -0.85 1.42 0.33
N ASP A 59 -1.71 0.43 0.03
CA ASP A 59 -2.57 -0.21 1.02
C ASP A 59 -1.76 -0.89 2.13
N HIS A 60 -0.65 -1.56 1.78
CA HIS A 60 0.23 -2.20 2.77
C HIS A 60 0.87 -1.18 3.73
N VAL A 61 1.36 -0.04 3.20
CA VAL A 61 1.94 1.02 4.03
C VAL A 61 0.90 1.58 5.01
N MET A 62 -0.30 1.87 4.50
CA MET A 62 -1.41 2.34 5.34
C MET A 62 -1.80 1.29 6.38
N TRP A 63 -1.71 0.00 6.04
CA TRP A 63 -2.06 -1.07 6.95
C TRP A 63 -1.07 -1.22 8.11
N LYS A 64 0.24 -1.23 7.82
CA LYS A 64 1.27 -1.24 8.86
C LYS A 64 1.15 -0.04 9.79
N LYS A 65 0.88 1.15 9.26
CA LYS A 65 0.63 2.35 10.07
C LYS A 65 -0.53 2.14 11.06
N ARG A 66 -1.66 1.60 10.60
CA ARG A 66 -2.83 1.35 11.47
C ARG A 66 -2.52 0.34 12.57
N LEU A 67 -1.76 -0.72 12.29
CA LEU A 67 -1.32 -1.66 13.32
C LEU A 67 -0.41 -0.98 14.36
N THR A 68 0.51 -0.11 13.92
CA THR A 68 1.33 0.69 14.84
C THR A 68 0.49 1.64 15.69
N GLU A 69 -0.51 2.31 15.12
CA GLU A 69 -1.43 3.18 15.86
C GLU A 69 -2.27 2.41 16.89
N LEU A 70 -2.68 1.18 16.56
CA LEU A 70 -3.33 0.27 17.48
C LEU A 70 -2.40 -0.11 18.65
N MET A 71 -1.14 -0.45 18.35
CA MET A 71 -0.12 -0.77 19.35
C MET A 71 0.14 0.41 20.31
N LEU A 72 0.12 1.64 19.78
CA LEU A 72 0.24 2.87 20.56
C LEU A 72 -1.06 3.28 21.30
N GLY A 73 -2.16 2.54 21.12
CA GLY A 73 -3.45 2.84 21.73
C GLY A 73 -4.14 4.09 21.19
N ARG A 74 -3.71 4.59 20.02
CA ARG A 74 -4.30 5.77 19.36
C ARG A 74 -5.61 5.46 18.66
N ILE A 75 -5.76 4.20 18.22
CA ILE A 75 -7.00 3.69 17.63
C ILE A 75 -7.44 2.42 18.35
N ARG A 76 -8.71 2.07 18.17
CA ARG A 76 -9.26 0.76 18.51
C ARG A 76 -9.61 0.03 17.23
N MET A 77 -9.47 -1.29 17.26
CA MET A 77 -9.76 -2.16 16.13
C MET A 77 -10.16 -3.52 16.67
N GLU A 78 -11.16 -4.14 16.07
CA GLU A 78 -11.58 -5.50 16.33
C GLU A 78 -11.07 -6.45 15.24
N ALA A 79 -10.82 -7.71 15.59
CA ALA A 79 -10.30 -8.72 14.65
C ALA A 79 -11.20 -8.91 13.41
N LYS A 80 -12.52 -8.70 13.56
CA LYS A 80 -13.50 -8.75 12.47
C LYS A 80 -13.35 -7.63 11.44
N GLU A 81 -12.72 -6.51 11.83
CA GLU A 81 -12.43 -5.39 10.92
C GLU A 81 -11.19 -5.67 10.06
N VAL A 82 -10.40 -6.69 10.42
CA VAL A 82 -9.31 -7.18 9.57
C VAL A 82 -9.88 -8.12 8.52
N THR A 83 -10.10 -7.58 7.33
CA THR A 83 -10.57 -8.35 6.18
C THR A 83 -9.62 -9.49 5.85
N ASP A 84 -10.16 -10.62 5.41
CA ASP A 84 -9.35 -11.71 4.85
C ASP A 84 -8.60 -11.27 3.58
N HIS A 85 -7.48 -11.92 3.29
CA HIS A 85 -6.68 -11.66 2.10
C HIS A 85 -7.46 -11.79 0.78
N HIS A 86 -8.51 -12.62 0.69
CA HIS A 86 -9.40 -12.64 -0.48
C HIS A 86 -10.35 -11.43 -0.54
N GLY A 87 -10.78 -10.95 0.63
CA GLY A 87 -11.78 -9.90 0.75
C GLY A 87 -11.19 -8.49 0.61
N CYS A 88 -9.87 -8.31 0.68
CA CYS A 88 -9.23 -7.01 0.50
C CYS A 88 -9.30 -6.57 -0.99
N ARG A 89 -9.08 -5.27 -1.26
CA ARG A 89 -9.15 -4.73 -2.63
C ARG A 89 -8.19 -5.45 -3.59
N PHE A 90 -6.96 -5.70 -3.12
CA PHE A 90 -5.97 -6.44 -3.90
C PHE A 90 -6.38 -7.91 -4.08
N GLY A 91 -6.86 -8.57 -3.03
CA GLY A 91 -7.34 -9.96 -3.09
C GLY A 91 -8.43 -10.18 -4.13
N ARG A 92 -9.45 -9.31 -4.15
CA ARG A 92 -10.51 -9.40 -5.16
C ARG A 92 -9.98 -9.29 -6.58
N TRP A 93 -8.99 -8.44 -6.82
CA TRP A 93 -8.32 -8.37 -8.11
C TRP A 93 -7.45 -9.60 -8.37
N TYR A 94 -6.68 -10.05 -7.37
CA TYR A 94 -5.78 -11.19 -7.45
C TYR A 94 -6.52 -12.45 -7.92
N TYR A 95 -7.62 -12.80 -7.27
CA TYR A 95 -8.39 -14.00 -7.59
C TYR A 95 -9.34 -13.86 -8.79
N ASP A 96 -9.38 -12.70 -9.47
CA ASP A 96 -10.20 -12.46 -10.65
C ASP A 96 -9.35 -11.99 -11.84
N GLU A 97 -9.38 -10.69 -12.17
CA GLU A 97 -8.67 -10.11 -13.31
C GLU A 97 -7.15 -10.40 -13.26
N GLY A 98 -6.54 -10.31 -12.07
CA GLY A 98 -5.13 -10.58 -11.86
C GLY A 98 -4.75 -12.00 -12.27
N ALA A 99 -5.48 -13.01 -11.80
CA ALA A 99 -5.26 -14.41 -12.17
C ALA A 99 -5.43 -14.65 -13.67
N ARG A 100 -6.39 -13.99 -14.32
CA ARG A 100 -6.59 -14.09 -15.78
C ARG A 100 -5.46 -13.48 -16.59
N LEU A 101 -4.89 -12.37 -16.13
CA LEU A 101 -3.87 -11.62 -16.88
C LEU A 101 -2.44 -12.08 -16.57
N TYR A 102 -2.19 -12.52 -15.34
CA TYR A 102 -0.84 -12.75 -14.82
C TYR A 102 -0.68 -14.09 -14.10
N GLY A 103 -1.68 -14.99 -14.14
CA GLY A 103 -1.64 -16.25 -13.40
C GLY A 103 -0.50 -17.20 -13.78
N ASP A 104 0.11 -17.00 -14.95
CA ASP A 104 1.30 -17.73 -15.42
C ASP A 104 2.63 -17.07 -15.00
N GLN A 105 2.59 -15.85 -14.46
CA GLN A 105 3.77 -15.11 -14.05
C GLN A 105 4.27 -15.63 -12.69
N PRO A 106 5.54 -16.07 -12.58
CA PRO A 106 6.08 -16.53 -11.30
C PRO A 106 5.97 -15.49 -10.18
N ALA A 107 6.17 -14.20 -10.53
CA ALA A 107 6.01 -13.09 -9.61
C ALA A 107 4.57 -12.94 -9.08
N PHE A 108 3.56 -13.28 -9.89
CA PHE A 108 2.17 -13.26 -9.45
C PHE A 108 1.86 -14.39 -8.47
N VAL A 109 2.30 -15.62 -8.78
CA VAL A 109 2.11 -16.80 -7.92
C VAL A 109 2.83 -16.61 -6.58
N ALA A 110 4.01 -16.01 -6.59
CA ALA A 110 4.80 -15.76 -5.38
C ALA A 110 4.13 -14.83 -4.34
N ILE A 111 3.06 -14.10 -4.71
CA ILE A 111 2.38 -13.15 -3.81
C ILE A 111 1.43 -13.84 -2.84
N GLU A 112 0.79 -14.96 -3.22
CA GLU A 112 -0.36 -15.50 -2.49
C GLU A 112 -0.04 -15.84 -1.03
N ASP A 113 0.98 -16.67 -0.80
CA ASP A 113 1.38 -17.11 0.54
C ASP A 113 1.82 -15.95 1.45
N PRO A 114 2.75 -15.06 1.06
CA PRO A 114 3.15 -13.96 1.93
C PRO A 114 2.00 -12.96 2.15
N HIS A 115 1.11 -12.74 1.17
CA HIS A 115 -0.07 -11.90 1.34
C HIS A 115 -1.05 -12.48 2.37
N ARG A 116 -1.33 -13.79 2.31
CA ARG A 116 -2.13 -14.51 3.31
C ARG A 116 -1.53 -14.36 4.72
N ARG A 117 -0.23 -14.58 4.85
CA ARG A 117 0.51 -14.46 6.12
C ARG A 117 0.45 -13.05 6.71
N VAL A 118 0.52 -12.00 5.87
CA VAL A 118 0.34 -10.61 6.31
C VAL A 118 -1.04 -10.40 6.94
N HIS A 119 -2.11 -10.87 6.31
CA HIS A 119 -3.46 -10.73 6.82
C HIS A 119 -3.70 -11.55 8.11
N GLU A 120 -3.20 -12.78 8.18
CA GLU A 120 -3.28 -13.63 9.37
C GLU A 120 -2.56 -13.00 10.56
N ALA A 121 -1.32 -12.53 10.35
CA ALA A 121 -0.55 -11.85 11.37
C ALA A 121 -1.23 -10.55 11.83
N ALA A 122 -1.76 -9.75 10.91
CA ALA A 122 -2.50 -8.54 11.25
C ALA A 122 -3.71 -8.84 12.14
N ARG A 123 -4.50 -9.88 11.81
CA ARG A 123 -5.65 -10.30 12.64
C ARG A 123 -5.20 -10.72 14.05
N ARG A 124 -4.14 -11.53 14.12
CA ARG A 124 -3.59 -12.00 15.40
C ARG A 124 -3.03 -10.86 16.26
N ILE A 125 -2.39 -9.84 15.66
CA ILE A 125 -1.93 -8.63 16.37
C ILE A 125 -3.13 -7.93 17.03
N VAL A 126 -4.24 -7.76 16.29
CA VAL A 126 -5.44 -7.11 16.83
C VAL A 126 -6.01 -7.88 18.02
N GLU A 127 -6.09 -9.21 17.92
CA GLU A 127 -6.55 -10.07 19.01
C GLU A 127 -5.66 -9.97 20.25
N LEU A 128 -4.33 -10.00 20.06
CA LEU A 128 -3.36 -9.90 21.16
C LEU A 128 -3.43 -8.56 21.88
N VAL A 129 -3.56 -7.45 21.14
CA VAL A 129 -3.75 -6.13 21.73
C VAL A 129 -5.06 -6.07 22.52
N GLY A 130 -6.15 -6.63 21.97
CA GLY A 130 -7.45 -6.70 22.64
C GLY A 130 -7.41 -7.53 23.92
N ALA A 131 -6.58 -8.58 23.97
CA ALA A 131 -6.36 -9.42 25.14
C ALA A 131 -5.35 -8.83 26.15
N GLY A 132 -4.72 -7.69 25.85
CA GLY A 132 -3.69 -7.07 26.69
C GLY A 132 -2.28 -7.66 26.53
N ASN A 133 -2.08 -8.63 25.63
CA ASN A 133 -0.81 -9.31 25.37
C ASN A 133 0.10 -8.48 24.43
N ARG A 134 0.44 -7.25 24.85
CA ARG A 134 1.16 -6.28 23.99
C ARG A 134 2.58 -6.72 23.60
N ALA A 135 3.28 -7.47 24.47
CA ALA A 135 4.63 -7.95 24.17
C ALA A 135 4.64 -8.96 23.01
N GLU A 136 3.70 -9.90 23.00
CA GLU A 136 3.53 -10.87 21.92
C GLU A 136 3.08 -10.16 20.63
N ALA A 137 2.15 -9.21 20.73
CA ALA A 137 1.71 -8.40 19.60
C ALA A 137 2.86 -7.62 18.95
N GLN A 138 3.75 -7.04 19.77
CA GLN A 138 4.93 -6.32 19.31
C GLN A 138 5.90 -7.23 18.55
N SER A 139 6.21 -8.41 19.11
CA SER A 139 7.07 -9.39 18.43
C SER A 139 6.49 -9.83 17.09
N LEU A 140 5.16 -10.03 17.02
CA LEU A 140 4.50 -10.40 15.78
C LEU A 140 4.50 -9.25 14.75
N LEU A 141 4.34 -8.00 15.19
CA LEU A 141 4.43 -6.83 14.33
C LEU A 141 5.84 -6.68 13.72
N GLU A 142 6.89 -6.99 14.46
CA GLU A 142 8.27 -6.99 13.94
C GLU A 142 8.49 -8.12 12.91
N GLN A 143 7.90 -9.30 13.14
CA GLN A 143 7.97 -10.42 12.21
C GLN A 143 7.17 -10.19 10.91
N LEU A 144 6.23 -9.24 10.90
CA LEU A 144 5.41 -8.89 9.73
C LEU A 144 6.24 -8.33 8.56
N ASP A 145 7.44 -7.81 8.84
CA ASP A 145 8.30 -7.17 7.84
C ASP A 145 8.82 -8.14 6.79
N GLY A 146 9.08 -9.40 7.17
CA GLY A 146 9.50 -10.44 6.23
C GLY A 146 8.46 -10.74 5.15
N PRO A 147 7.24 -11.21 5.52
CA PRO A 147 6.15 -11.43 4.57
C PRO A 147 5.78 -10.16 3.77
N THR A 148 5.80 -8.98 4.42
CA THR A 148 5.53 -7.72 3.72
C THR A 148 6.55 -7.45 2.64
N GLY A 149 7.85 -7.62 2.93
CA GLY A 149 8.92 -7.48 1.94
C GLY A 149 8.72 -8.42 0.75
N GLN A 150 8.39 -9.69 1.02
CA GLN A 150 8.10 -10.69 -0.02
C GLN A 150 6.97 -10.25 -0.96
N VAL A 151 5.87 -9.70 -0.42
CA VAL A 151 4.78 -9.15 -1.24
C VAL A 151 5.25 -7.96 -2.08
N LEU A 152 5.97 -7.01 -1.48
CA LEU A 152 6.39 -5.79 -2.16
C LEU A 152 7.38 -6.07 -3.30
N ASP A 153 8.33 -6.99 -3.09
CA ASP A 153 9.30 -7.41 -4.09
C ASP A 153 8.61 -8.11 -5.26
N ALA A 154 7.68 -9.02 -4.98
CA ALA A 154 6.91 -9.71 -6.00
C ALA A 154 5.99 -8.75 -6.78
N LEU A 155 5.38 -7.75 -6.13
CA LEU A 155 4.62 -6.69 -6.79
C LEU A 155 5.50 -5.81 -7.67
N ASP A 156 6.75 -5.52 -7.28
CA ASP A 156 7.68 -4.76 -8.11
C ASP A 156 8.07 -5.52 -9.37
N GLU A 157 8.34 -6.81 -9.24
CA GLU A 157 8.64 -7.66 -10.39
C GLU A 157 7.43 -7.77 -11.33
N LEU A 158 6.25 -8.04 -10.78
CA LEU A 158 5.01 -8.11 -11.54
C LEU A 158 4.70 -6.79 -12.26
N ARG A 159 4.99 -5.65 -11.63
CA ARG A 159 4.82 -4.34 -12.25
C ARG A 159 5.72 -4.16 -13.48
N ARG A 160 6.96 -4.66 -13.45
CA ARG A 160 7.86 -4.57 -14.62
C ARG A 160 7.25 -5.30 -15.80
N VAL A 161 6.75 -6.53 -15.59
CA VAL A 161 6.05 -7.30 -16.62
C VAL A 161 4.81 -6.58 -17.15
N ALA A 162 4.04 -5.94 -16.26
CA ALA A 162 2.83 -5.22 -16.64
C ALA A 162 3.11 -3.89 -17.38
N ASP A 163 4.26 -3.27 -17.14
CA ASP A 163 4.69 -2.03 -17.78
C ASP A 163 5.46 -2.29 -19.10
N GLU A 164 5.87 -3.54 -19.39
CA GLU A 164 6.50 -3.91 -20.66
C GLU A 164 5.49 -3.82 -21.83
N PRO A 165 5.86 -3.20 -22.97
CA PRO A 165 5.02 -3.22 -24.16
C PRO A 165 4.91 -4.67 -24.65
N ALA A 166 3.68 -5.14 -24.88
CA ALA A 166 3.44 -6.49 -25.38
C ALA A 166 4.37 -6.81 -26.56
N PRO A 167 5.02 -7.99 -26.59
CA PRO A 167 5.90 -8.34 -27.69
C PRO A 167 5.10 -8.30 -28.99
N LEU A 168 5.66 -7.65 -30.02
CA LEU A 168 5.12 -7.59 -31.38
C LEU A 168 5.11 -9.00 -31.99
N THR A 169 4.19 -9.85 -31.54
CA THR A 169 3.91 -11.18 -32.09
C THR A 169 2.60 -11.16 -32.85
N GLY A 170 2.43 -10.10 -33.66
CA GLY A 170 1.49 -10.11 -34.78
C GLY A 170 2.10 -10.91 -35.91
N ARG A 171 1.73 -12.19 -36.01
CA ARG A 171 1.94 -13.05 -37.17
C ARG A 171 1.56 -12.25 -38.43
N LEU A 172 2.54 -11.97 -39.29
CA LEU A 172 2.30 -11.35 -40.60
C LEU A 172 1.29 -12.23 -41.34
N ALA A 173 0.04 -11.76 -41.44
CA ALA A 173 -0.92 -12.31 -42.38
C ALA A 173 -0.37 -12.02 -43.77
N THR A 174 0.24 -13.04 -44.38
CA THR A 174 0.60 -13.04 -45.78
C THR A 174 -0.66 -12.83 -46.62
N GLY A 175 -0.63 -11.82 -47.48
CA GLY A 175 -1.49 -11.72 -48.65
C GLY A 175 -2.59 -10.67 -48.54
N THR A 176 -2.32 -9.47 -49.05
CA THR A 176 -3.22 -8.77 -49.99
C THR A 176 -2.35 -7.80 -50.80
N GLU A 177 -2.61 -7.77 -52.11
CA GLU A 177 -1.77 -7.24 -53.18
C GLU A 177 -1.50 -5.73 -53.11
N LEU A 178 -0.30 -5.35 -53.56
CA LEU A 178 0.10 -3.98 -53.85
C LEU A 178 -0.72 -3.44 -55.04
N GLY A 179 -1.79 -2.70 -54.74
CA GLY A 179 -2.43 -1.81 -55.69
C GLY A 179 -1.49 -0.67 -56.05
N ALA A 180 -1.11 -0.60 -57.33
CA ALA A 180 -0.24 0.42 -57.89
C ALA A 180 -0.80 1.85 -57.71
N LEU A 181 0.04 2.79 -57.26
CA LEU A 181 -0.23 4.22 -57.32
C LEU A 181 0.19 4.75 -58.70
N PRO A 182 -0.63 5.57 -59.39
CA PRO A 182 -0.24 6.16 -60.66
C PRO A 182 0.76 7.31 -60.46
N ALA A 183 1.71 7.40 -61.38
CA ALA A 183 2.75 8.41 -61.42
C ALA A 183 2.16 9.83 -61.63
N LEU A 184 2.58 10.79 -60.79
CA LEU A 184 2.33 12.21 -61.02
C LEU A 184 3.22 12.70 -62.15
N SER A 185 2.59 13.08 -63.26
CA SER A 185 3.22 13.79 -64.38
C SER A 185 3.59 15.20 -63.95
N SER A 186 4.85 15.57 -64.20
CA SER A 186 5.39 16.93 -64.04
C SER A 186 4.87 17.87 -65.12
N ALA A 187 4.27 18.99 -64.70
CA ALA A 187 4.22 20.25 -65.45
C ALA A 187 4.08 21.40 -64.44
#